data_AF-A0AAW2EZ40-F1
#
_entry.id   AF-A0AAW2EZ40-F1
#
_cell.length_a   1.000
_cell.length_b   1.000
_cell.length_c   1.000
_cell.angle_alpha   90.00
_cell.angle_beta   90.00
_cell.angle_gamma   90.00
#
_symmetry.space_group_name_H-M   'P 1'
#
loop_
_entity.id
_entity.type
_entity.pdbx_description
1 polymer ?
#
loop_
_entity_poly.entity_id
_entity_poly.type
_entity_poly.pdbx_seq_one_letter_code
_entity_poly.pdbx_strand_id
1 'polypeptide(L)'
;MICNKTADVFHPHTCEVNRKQIAFFVHTHQKALKFAQLIEDGFSLAYAIQVAINTIVISITLLQITQQDANILEVIRYVFYVAGQLIHLFCISFEGQKLIDHSLQTRDKIYNSLWYETSTKWQKMILFVMQRSLQPIFLSAGKIYIFSMQNYSHVLQTSMSYFTVLSSFD
;
A
#
# COMPACT_ATOMS: atom_id res chain seq x y z
N MET A 1 6.09 -10.94 56.65
CA MET A 1 4.74 -10.55 57.13
C MET A 1 4.70 -9.04 56.94
N ILE A 2 4.10 -8.44 55.91
CA ILE A 2 2.69 -8.51 55.51
C ILE A 2 2.61 -8.42 53.97
N CYS A 3 1.81 -9.33 53.43
CA CYS A 3 1.41 -9.41 52.03
C CYS A 3 0.53 -8.19 51.70
N ASN A 4 0.97 -7.26 50.83
CA ASN A 4 0.06 -6.23 50.32
C ASN A 4 -0.66 -6.76 49.08
N LYS A 5 -1.74 -7.49 49.38
CA LYS A 5 -2.53 -8.35 48.50
C LYS A 5 -3.71 -7.60 47.86
N THR A 6 -3.51 -6.32 47.52
CA THR A 6 -4.59 -5.42 47.05
C THR A 6 -4.34 -4.79 45.68
N ALA A 7 -3.36 -5.29 44.91
CA ALA A 7 -3.20 -4.94 43.49
C ALA A 7 -3.80 -5.99 42.51
N ASP A 8 -4.32 -7.11 43.01
CA ASP A 8 -4.84 -8.21 42.18
C ASP A 8 -6.37 -8.23 42.02
N VAL A 9 -7.11 -7.31 42.64
CA VAL A 9 -8.60 -7.35 42.62
C VAL A 9 -9.19 -6.39 41.58
N PHE A 10 -8.44 -5.41 41.07
CA PHE A 10 -8.98 -4.41 40.13
C PHE A 10 -8.65 -4.66 38.64
N HIS A 11 -7.94 -5.74 38.29
CA HIS A 11 -7.43 -5.95 36.92
C HIS A 11 -7.76 -7.26 36.19
N PRO A 12 -8.74 -8.13 36.55
CA PRO A 12 -9.08 -9.25 35.69
C PRO A 12 -9.85 -8.82 34.42
N HIS A 13 -10.75 -7.83 34.53
CA HIS A 13 -11.57 -7.37 33.41
C HIS A 13 -10.78 -6.60 32.34
N THR A 14 -9.87 -5.72 32.74
CA THR A 14 -9.01 -4.93 31.84
C THR A 14 -7.94 -5.78 31.16
N CYS A 15 -7.43 -6.82 31.83
CA CYS A 15 -6.43 -7.75 31.28
C CYS A 15 -7.04 -8.67 30.21
N GLU A 16 -8.26 -9.16 30.44
CA GLU A 16 -9.07 -9.90 29.45
C GLU A 16 -9.46 -9.05 28.24
N VAL A 17 -9.90 -7.80 28.48
CA VAL A 17 -10.30 -6.85 27.41
C VAL A 17 -9.09 -6.49 26.55
N ASN A 18 -7.95 -6.16 27.14
CA ASN A 18 -6.72 -5.84 26.40
C ASN A 18 -6.21 -7.04 25.59
N ARG A 19 -6.29 -8.26 26.14
CA ARG A 19 -5.87 -9.48 25.44
C ARG A 19 -6.75 -9.76 24.22
N LYS A 20 -8.07 -9.59 24.35
CA LYS A 20 -9.03 -9.74 23.25
C LYS A 20 -8.81 -8.68 22.17
N GLN A 21 -8.54 -7.43 22.55
CA GLN A 21 -8.23 -6.34 21.61
C GLN A 21 -6.94 -6.58 20.84
N ILE A 22 -5.86 -7.00 21.52
CA ILE A 22 -4.58 -7.33 20.86
C ILE A 22 -4.76 -8.53 19.92
N ALA A 23 -5.45 -9.58 20.35
CA ALA A 23 -5.74 -10.74 19.52
C ALA A 23 -6.57 -10.36 18.28
N PHE A 24 -7.58 -9.50 18.45
CA PHE A 24 -8.40 -8.99 17.36
C PHE A 24 -7.60 -8.16 16.36
N PHE A 25 -6.73 -7.27 16.86
CA PHE A 25 -5.85 -6.46 16.01
C PHE A 25 -4.88 -7.33 15.21
N VAL A 26 -4.21 -8.28 15.87
CA VAL A 26 -3.29 -9.23 15.22
C VAL A 26 -4.01 -10.04 14.15
N HIS A 27 -5.20 -10.56 14.45
CA HIS A 27 -5.98 -11.36 13.50
C HIS A 27 -6.43 -10.54 12.30
N THR A 28 -6.90 -9.31 12.53
CA THR A 28 -7.33 -8.39 11.47
C THR A 28 -6.16 -7.99 10.59
N HIS A 29 -5.01 -7.66 11.17
CA HIS A 29 -3.79 -7.33 10.45
C HIS A 29 -3.27 -8.52 9.63
N GLN A 30 -3.26 -9.72 10.21
CA GLN A 30 -2.88 -10.94 9.48
C GLN A 30 -3.81 -11.25 8.32
N LYS A 31 -5.12 -11.01 8.47
CA LYS A 31 -6.07 -11.13 7.36
C LYS A 31 -5.80 -10.11 6.26
N ALA A 32 -5.54 -8.85 6.62
CA ALA A 32 -5.22 -7.81 5.64
C ALA A 32 -3.92 -8.14 4.88
N LEU A 33 -2.89 -8.63 5.57
CA LEU A 33 -1.64 -9.07 4.95
C LEU A 33 -1.85 -10.24 3.99
N LYS A 34 -2.63 -11.26 4.40
CA LYS A 34 -2.97 -12.40 3.53
C LYS A 34 -3.78 -11.96 2.32
N PHE A 35 -4.71 -11.03 2.47
CA PHE A 35 -5.49 -10.48 1.37
C PHE A 35 -4.60 -9.71 0.39
N ALA A 36 -3.68 -8.88 0.90
CA ALA A 36 -2.69 -8.20 0.08
C ALA A 36 -1.79 -9.19 -0.70
N GLN A 37 -1.33 -10.27 -0.04
CA GLN A 37 -0.56 -11.33 -0.68
C GLN A 37 -1.34 -12.06 -1.78
N LEU A 38 -2.62 -12.37 -1.56
CA LEU A 38 -3.47 -13.00 -2.57
C LEU A 38 -3.68 -12.11 -3.80
N ILE A 39 -3.85 -10.80 -3.58
CA ILE A 39 -3.92 -9.83 -4.69
C ILE A 39 -2.59 -9.77 -5.42
N GLU A 40 -1.47 -9.69 -4.68
CA GLU A 40 -0.14 -9.67 -5.27
C GLU A 40 0.11 -10.93 -6.10
N ASP A 41 -0.09 -12.13 -5.58
CA ASP A 41 0.18 -13.38 -6.29
C ASP A 41 -0.75 -13.57 -7.49
N GLY A 42 -2.02 -13.17 -7.39
CA GLY A 42 -3.01 -13.34 -8.45
C GLY A 42 -2.89 -12.31 -9.58
N PHE A 43 -2.55 -11.06 -9.25
CA PHE A 43 -2.61 -9.94 -10.20
C PHE A 43 -1.26 -9.30 -10.49
N SER A 44 -0.17 -9.75 -9.86
CA SER A 44 1.18 -9.23 -10.08
C SER A 44 1.53 -9.08 -11.56
N LEU A 45 1.39 -10.17 -12.33
CA LEU A 45 1.76 -10.19 -13.73
C LEU A 45 0.82 -9.31 -14.56
N ALA A 46 -0.48 -9.35 -14.26
CA ALA A 46 -1.49 -8.54 -14.94
C ALA A 46 -1.20 -7.04 -14.77
N TYR A 47 -0.89 -6.59 -13.56
CA TYR A 47 -0.55 -5.19 -13.31
C TYR A 47 0.78 -4.78 -13.94
N ALA A 48 1.79 -5.65 -13.93
CA ALA A 48 3.06 -5.36 -14.61
C ALA A 48 2.86 -5.15 -16.12
N ILE A 49 2.09 -6.04 -16.76
CA ILE A 49 1.72 -5.91 -18.18
C ILE A 49 0.88 -4.63 -18.40
N GLN A 50 -0.08 -4.34 -17.52
CA GLN A 50 -0.93 -3.16 -17.62
C GLN A 50 -0.13 -1.86 -17.52
N VAL A 51 0.87 -1.77 -16.64
CA VAL A 51 1.76 -0.61 -16.53
C VAL A 51 2.62 -0.45 -17.78
N ALA A 52 3.15 -1.54 -18.33
CA ALA A 52 3.92 -1.52 -19.57
C ALA A 52 3.06 -1.03 -20.76
N ILE A 53 1.85 -1.58 -20.91
CA ILE A 53 0.90 -1.17 -21.96
C ILE A 53 0.54 0.31 -21.79
N ASN A 54 0.22 0.77 -20.57
CA ASN A 54 -0.09 2.18 -20.33
C ASN A 54 1.05 3.10 -20.76
N THR A 55 2.29 2.75 -20.41
CA THR A 55 3.49 3.53 -20.78
C THR A 55 3.64 3.67 -22.29
N ILE A 56 3.45 2.58 -23.03
CA ILE A 56 3.52 2.55 -24.50
C ILE A 56 2.37 3.37 -25.11
N VAL A 57 1.13 3.13 -24.67
CA VAL A 57 -0.06 3.79 -25.22
C VAL A 57 -0.03 5.29 -24.94
N ILE A 58 0.40 5.73 -23.75
CA ILE A 58 0.59 7.16 -23.44
C ILE A 58 1.59 7.79 -24.41
N SER A 59 2.73 7.13 -24.62
CA SER A 59 3.79 7.64 -25.50
C SER A 59 3.29 7.78 -26.95
N ILE A 60 2.62 6.76 -27.49
CA ILE A 60 2.04 6.78 -28.85
C ILE A 60 0.95 7.84 -28.98
N THR A 61 0.05 7.94 -28.00
CA THR A 61 -1.05 8.92 -28.03
C THR A 61 -0.49 10.34 -28.07
N LEU A 62 0.59 10.61 -27.33
CA LEU A 62 1.22 11.93 -27.29
C LEU A 62 1.95 12.28 -28.60
N LEU A 63 2.54 11.29 -29.28
CA LEU A 63 3.08 11.46 -30.64
C LEU A 63 1.96 11.78 -31.64
N GLN A 64 0.86 11.02 -31.62
CA GLN A 64 -0.28 11.27 -32.51
C GLN A 64 -0.85 12.68 -32.32
N ILE A 65 -0.91 13.20 -31.09
CA ILE A 65 -1.36 14.57 -30.81
C ILE A 65 -0.44 15.62 -31.47
N THR A 66 0.86 15.32 -31.59
CA THR A 66 1.86 16.25 -32.14
C THR A 66 1.91 16.22 -33.67
N GLN A 67 1.47 15.12 -34.29
CA GLN A 67 1.43 14.96 -35.74
C GLN A 67 0.26 15.74 -36.38
N GLN A 68 0.54 16.45 -37.48
CA GLN A 68 -0.42 17.34 -38.14
C GLN A 68 -1.57 16.60 -38.87
N ASP A 69 -1.34 15.35 -39.27
CA ASP A 69 -2.30 14.52 -40.03
C ASP A 69 -3.09 13.52 -39.15
N ALA A 70 -3.09 13.73 -37.83
CA ALA A 70 -3.70 12.78 -36.90
C ALA A 70 -5.23 12.74 -37.00
N ASN A 71 -5.79 11.53 -37.04
CA ASN A 71 -7.23 11.30 -36.97
C ASN A 71 -7.76 11.69 -35.57
N ILE A 72 -8.38 12.87 -35.47
CA ILE A 72 -8.86 13.45 -34.19
C ILE A 72 -9.77 12.49 -33.42
N LEU A 73 -10.67 11.77 -34.10
CA LEU A 73 -11.57 10.79 -33.47
C LEU A 73 -10.81 9.63 -32.80
N GLU A 74 -9.74 9.16 -33.43
CA GLU A 74 -8.91 8.08 -32.91
C GLU A 74 -8.10 8.56 -31.70
N VAL A 75 -7.51 9.76 -31.79
CA VAL A 75 -6.79 10.40 -30.69
C VAL A 75 -7.69 10.58 -29.47
N ILE A 76 -8.90 11.12 -29.66
CA ILE A 76 -9.87 11.30 -28.56
C ILE A 76 -10.19 9.95 -27.89
N ARG A 77 -10.40 8.89 -28.68
CA ARG A 77 -10.67 7.54 -28.14
C ARG A 77 -9.52 7.04 -27.26
N TYR A 78 -8.28 7.20 -27.71
CA TYR A 78 -7.12 6.79 -26.93
C TYR A 78 -6.91 7.65 -25.68
N VAL A 79 -7.13 8.96 -25.77
CA VAL A 79 -7.07 9.86 -24.61
C VAL A 79 -8.05 9.41 -23.52
N PHE A 80 -9.31 9.12 -23.87
CA PHE A 80 -10.29 8.61 -22.91
C PHE A 80 -9.90 7.24 -22.32
N TYR A 81 -9.38 6.34 -23.16
CA TYR A 81 -8.91 5.03 -22.71
C TYR A 81 -7.76 5.18 -21.69
N VAL A 82 -6.74 5.97 -22.03
CA VAL A 82 -5.59 6.26 -21.16
C VAL A 82 -6.04 6.94 -19.88
N ALA A 83 -6.92 7.94 -19.96
CA ALA A 83 -7.43 8.63 -18.78
C ALA A 83 -8.15 7.65 -17.83
N GLY A 84 -8.98 6.75 -18.37
CA GLY A 84 -9.64 5.71 -17.57
C GLY A 84 -8.64 4.77 -16.88
N GLN A 85 -7.61 4.33 -17.60
CA GLN A 85 -6.57 3.46 -17.04
C GLN A 85 -5.73 4.17 -15.97
N LEU A 86 -5.39 5.45 -16.19
CA LEU A 86 -4.67 6.27 -15.21
C LEU A 86 -5.50 6.52 -13.96
N ILE A 87 -6.80 6.77 -14.08
CA ILE A 87 -7.71 6.90 -12.93
C ILE A 87 -7.77 5.58 -12.16
N HIS A 88 -7.91 4.46 -12.86
CA HIS A 88 -7.94 3.14 -12.22
C HIS A 88 -6.64 2.86 -11.45
N LEU A 89 -5.48 3.09 -12.07
CA LEU A 89 -4.18 2.93 -11.42
C LEU A 89 -4.00 3.90 -10.25
N PHE A 90 -4.44 5.16 -10.41
CA PHE A 90 -4.40 6.16 -9.35
C PHE A 90 -5.21 5.73 -8.13
N CYS A 91 -6.44 5.24 -8.31
CA CYS A 91 -7.28 4.75 -7.21
C CYS A 91 -6.59 3.63 -6.44
N ILE A 92 -6.01 2.64 -7.14
CA ILE A 92 -5.32 1.52 -6.49
C ILE A 92 -4.06 2.01 -5.76
N SER A 93 -3.25 2.86 -6.39
CA SER A 93 -2.05 3.44 -5.78
C SER A 93 -2.38 4.34 -4.59
N PHE A 94 -3.52 5.05 -4.60
CA PHE A 94 -3.98 5.87 -3.49
C PHE A 94 -4.39 5.02 -2.28
N GLU A 95 -5.19 3.98 -2.50
CA GLU A 95 -5.56 3.05 -1.43
C GLU A 95 -4.33 2.29 -0.90
N GLY A 96 -3.42 1.89 -1.78
CA GLY A 96 -2.13 1.30 -1.41
C GLY A 96 -1.29 2.23 -0.54
N GLN A 97 -1.18 3.51 -0.89
CA GLN A 97 -0.47 4.51 -0.09
C GLN A 97 -1.12 4.70 1.28
N LYS A 98 -2.46 4.84 1.32
CA LYS A 98 -3.20 5.00 2.57
C LYS A 98 -3.02 3.80 3.50
N LEU A 99 -2.98 2.59 2.94
CA LEU A 99 -2.70 1.37 3.69
C LEU A 99 -1.30 1.37 4.30
N ILE A 100 -0.29 1.78 3.53
CA ILE A 100 1.09 1.93 3.99
C ILE A 100 1.17 2.97 5.12
N ASP A 101 0.60 4.16 4.90
CA ASP A 101 0.63 5.26 5.87
C ASP A 101 -0.09 4.89 7.17
N HIS A 102 -1.24 4.21 7.08
CA HIS A 102 -1.98 3.77 8.26
C HIS A 102 -1.22 2.68 9.03
N SER A 103 -0.53 1.78 8.32
CA SER A 103 0.33 0.76 8.92
C SER A 103 1.50 1.40 9.68
N LEU A 104 2.14 2.41 9.09
CA LEU A 104 3.25 3.15 9.71
C LEU A 104 2.77 3.97 10.92
N GLN A 105 1.67 4.71 10.80
CA GLN A 105 1.11 5.46 11.93
C GLN A 105 0.72 4.55 13.09
N THR A 106 0.16 3.37 12.80
CA THR A 106 -0.19 2.41 13.84
C THR A 106 1.06 1.88 14.53
N ARG A 107 2.12 1.59 13.77
CA ARG A 107 3.43 1.22 14.34
C ARG A 107 3.95 2.29 15.28
N ASP A 108 3.94 3.54 14.83
CA ASP A 108 4.51 4.66 15.59
C ASP A 108 3.69 4.94 16.86
N LYS A 109 2.35 4.82 16.81
CA LYS A 109 1.48 4.94 17.99
C LYS A 109 1.73 3.85 19.03
N ILE A 110 1.93 2.60 18.60
CA ILE A 110 2.23 1.51 19.54
C ILE A 110 3.66 1.71 20.11
N TYR A 111 4.61 2.17 19.30
CA TYR A 111 5.98 2.45 19.76
C TYR A 111 6.03 3.56 20.81
N ASN A 112 5.27 4.63 20.61
CA ASN A 112 5.16 5.76 21.53
C ASN A 112 4.20 5.51 22.71
N SER A 113 3.58 4.33 22.80
CA SER A 113 2.76 3.97 23.96
C SER A 113 3.66 3.66 25.16
N LEU A 114 3.14 3.81 26.39
CA LEU A 114 3.84 3.45 27.63
C LEU A 114 3.90 1.92 27.83
N TRP A 115 4.18 1.16 26.78
CA TRP A 115 4.30 -0.30 26.83
C TRP A 115 5.42 -0.73 27.78
N TYR A 116 6.42 0.12 28.01
CA TYR A 116 7.53 -0.13 28.93
C TYR A 116 7.14 0.01 30.43
N GLU A 117 5.98 0.60 30.76
CA GLU A 117 5.49 0.66 32.14
C GLU A 117 4.60 -0.54 32.51
N THR A 118 4.27 -1.40 31.53
CA THR A 118 3.46 -2.60 31.76
C THR A 118 4.29 -3.76 32.34
N SER A 119 3.64 -4.80 32.86
CA SER A 119 4.37 -5.95 33.43
C SER A 119 5.27 -6.66 32.40
N THR A 120 6.39 -7.22 32.85
CA THR A 120 7.41 -7.86 32.00
C THR A 120 6.86 -8.98 31.10
N LYS A 121 5.80 -9.68 31.53
CA LYS A 121 5.10 -10.68 30.70
C LYS A 121 4.38 -10.04 29.52
N TRP A 122 3.73 -8.90 29.74
CA TRP A 122 2.99 -8.15 28.74
C TRP A 122 3.91 -7.39 27.79
N GLN A 123 5.01 -6.82 28.30
CA GLN A 123 6.06 -6.21 27.47
C GLN A 123 6.56 -7.17 26.38
N LYS A 124 6.94 -8.39 26.76
CA LYS A 124 7.42 -9.41 25.79
C LYS A 124 6.35 -9.76 24.76
N MET A 125 5.10 -9.85 25.17
CA MET A 125 3.99 -10.20 24.28
C MET A 125 3.68 -9.07 23.30
N ILE A 126 3.67 -7.82 23.76
CA ILE A 126 3.51 -6.63 22.90
C ILE A 126 4.67 -6.53 21.92
N LEU A 127 5.90 -6.72 22.37
CA LEU A 127 7.10 -6.64 21.52
C LEU A 127 7.09 -7.71 20.42
N PHE A 128 6.66 -8.94 20.74
CA PHE A 128 6.50 -10.01 19.76
C PHE A 128 5.38 -9.73 18.74
N VAL A 129 4.27 -9.16 19.21
CA VAL A 129 3.17 -8.70 18.35
C VAL A 129 3.65 -7.57 17.45
N MET A 130 4.30 -6.54 17.99
CA MET A 130 4.90 -5.45 17.22
C MET A 130 5.84 -5.98 16.13
N GLN A 131 6.72 -6.92 16.48
CA GLN A 131 7.66 -7.48 15.52
C GLN A 131 6.96 -8.27 14.39
N ARG A 132 5.84 -8.96 14.65
CA ARG A 132 5.10 -9.73 13.65
C ARG A 132 4.00 -8.96 12.91
N SER A 133 3.39 -7.94 13.53
CA SER A 133 2.20 -7.24 13.02
C SER A 133 2.46 -5.79 12.65
N LEU A 134 3.70 -5.31 12.72
CA LEU A 134 4.07 -3.97 12.26
C LEU A 134 5.05 -3.99 11.09
N GLN A 135 5.16 -5.13 10.40
CA GLN A 135 5.67 -5.06 9.03
C GLN A 135 4.70 -4.21 8.22
N PRO A 136 5.19 -3.19 7.50
CA PRO A 136 4.33 -2.31 6.72
C PRO A 136 3.54 -3.15 5.73
N ILE A 137 2.21 -3.05 5.79
CA ILE A 137 1.36 -3.66 4.75
C ILE A 137 1.50 -2.76 3.52
N PHE A 138 2.15 -3.28 2.49
CA PHE A 138 2.18 -2.65 1.18
C PHE A 138 1.59 -3.62 0.17
N LEU A 139 0.82 -3.07 -0.77
CA LEU A 139 0.41 -3.80 -1.96
C LEU A 139 1.56 -3.68 -2.96
N SER A 140 1.94 -4.81 -3.54
CA SER A 140 2.96 -4.87 -4.57
C SER A 140 2.46 -5.73 -5.73
N ALA A 141 2.87 -5.37 -6.94
CA ALA A 141 2.73 -6.18 -8.14
C ALA A 141 4.09 -6.84 -8.42
N GLY A 142 4.20 -8.12 -8.03
CA GLY A 142 5.33 -8.98 -8.37
C GLY A 142 6.64 -8.62 -7.73
N LYS A 143 6.61 -7.88 -6.61
CA LYS A 143 7.77 -7.25 -5.96
C LYS A 143 8.54 -6.24 -6.83
N ILE A 144 8.04 -5.95 -8.04
CA ILE A 144 8.67 -5.02 -8.99
C ILE A 144 8.01 -3.64 -8.86
N TYR A 145 6.69 -3.58 -8.63
CA TYR A 145 5.95 -2.33 -8.53
C TYR A 145 5.14 -2.26 -7.24
N ILE A 146 5.51 -1.34 -6.34
CA ILE A 146 4.72 -1.07 -5.12
C ILE A 146 3.58 -0.11 -5.48
N PHE A 147 2.36 -0.40 -5.04
CA PHE A 147 1.22 0.51 -5.20
C PHE A 147 1.36 1.69 -4.25
N SER A 148 2.08 2.72 -4.73
CA SER A 148 2.32 3.98 -4.04
C SER A 148 2.14 5.14 -5.00
N MET A 149 1.92 6.33 -4.44
CA MET A 149 1.87 7.57 -5.24
C MET A 149 3.21 7.90 -5.90
N GLN A 150 4.30 7.51 -5.25
CA GLN A 150 5.65 7.69 -5.78
C GLN A 150 5.84 6.88 -7.07
N ASN A 151 5.43 5.62 -7.07
CA ASN A 151 5.56 4.75 -8.25
C ASN A 151 4.59 5.15 -9.37
N TYR A 152 3.39 5.61 -9.03
CA TYR A 152 2.47 6.19 -10.01
C TYR A 152 3.11 7.37 -10.75
N SER A 153 3.74 8.28 -10.01
CA SER A 153 4.46 9.42 -10.59
C SER A 153 5.63 8.97 -11.47
N HIS A 154 6.34 7.90 -11.06
CA HIS A 154 7.44 7.36 -11.84
C HIS A 154 6.99 6.76 -13.19
N VAL A 155 5.82 6.12 -13.24
CA VAL A 155 5.23 5.62 -14.51
C VAL A 155 4.92 6.77 -15.46
N LEU A 156 4.34 7.86 -14.96
CA LEU A 156 4.06 9.05 -15.77
C LEU A 156 5.35 9.69 -16.30
N GLN A 157 6.37 9.85 -15.44
CA GLN A 157 7.68 10.37 -15.84
C GLN A 157 8.34 9.49 -16.90
N THR A 158 8.30 8.18 -16.72
CA THR A 158 8.86 7.22 -17.67
C THR A 158 8.16 7.31 -19.02
N SER A 159 6.83 7.44 -19.02
CA SER A 159 6.03 7.64 -20.24
C SER A 159 6.42 8.93 -20.98
N MET A 160 6.60 10.04 -20.25
CA MET A 160 7.06 11.31 -20.83
C MET A 160 8.48 11.22 -21.40
N SER A 161 9.38 10.50 -20.72
CA SER A 161 10.73 10.23 -21.22
C SER A 161 10.70 9.42 -22.52
N TYR A 162 9.89 8.36 -22.59
CA TYR A 162 9.72 7.57 -23.80
C TYR A 162 9.14 8.41 -24.96
N PHE A 163 8.13 9.22 -24.68
CA PHE A 163 7.62 10.18 -25.66
C PHE A 163 8.71 11.13 -26.18
N THR A 164 9.51 11.71 -25.28
CA THR A 164 10.57 12.66 -25.65
C THR A 164 11.61 11.99 -26.57
N VAL A 165 12.00 10.76 -26.23
CA VAL A 165 12.91 9.96 -27.05
C VAL A 165 12.31 9.69 -28.42
N LEU A 166 11.07 9.21 -28.50
CA LEU A 166 10.42 8.92 -29.78
C LEU A 166 10.24 10.17 -30.64
N SER A 167 9.86 11.29 -30.02
CA SER A 167 9.69 12.58 -30.70
C SER A 167 11.00 13.19 -31.20
N SER A 168 12.15 12.69 -30.72
CA SER A 168 13.46 13.12 -31.23
C SER A 168 13.91 12.36 -32.47
N PHE A 169 13.26 11.22 -32.77
CA PHE A 169 13.52 10.41 -33.97
C PHE A 169 12.58 10.71 -35.13
N ASP A 170 11.38 11.23 -34.84
CA ASP A 170 10.42 11.79 -35.82
C ASP A 170 10.84 13.22 -36.22
#